data_AF-A0A495IV17-F1
#
_entry.id   AF-A0A495IV17-F1
#
_cell.length_a   1.000
_cell.length_b   1.000
_cell.length_c   1.000
_cell.angle_alpha   90.00
_cell.angle_beta   90.00
_cell.angle_gamma   90.00
#
_symmetry.space_group_name_H-M   'P 1'
#
loop_
_entity.id
_entity.type
_entity.pdbx_description
1 polymer ?
#
loop_
_entity_poly.entity_id
_entity_poly.type
_entity_poly.pdbx_seq_one_letter_code
_entity_poly.pdbx_strand_id
1 'polypeptide(L)'
;MMKPTELARLLLKTVNDSISKTLSETGIQKERISKAEAYRLYGRSQVDRWIAEGLFKPVKGRHFISASGIDRVKLEQIAAASNRITYLPVAER
;
A
#
# COMPACT_ATOMS: atom_id res chain seq x y z
N MET A 1 13.20 29.30 14.49
CA MET A 1 13.13 29.32 13.01
C MET A 1 13.06 27.86 12.56
N MET A 2 12.02 27.48 11.81
CA MET A 2 11.83 26.08 11.38
C MET A 2 12.94 25.68 10.42
N LYS A 3 13.52 24.49 10.58
CA LYS A 3 14.64 24.07 9.73
C LYS A 3 14.13 23.77 8.31
N PRO A 4 14.90 24.06 7.25
CA PRO A 4 14.49 23.76 5.87
C PRO A 4 14.06 22.31 5.65
N THR A 5 14.70 21.37 6.36
CA THR A 5 14.36 19.93 6.32
C THR A 5 12.98 19.63 6.91
N GLU A 6 12.57 20.33 7.95
CA GLU A 6 11.23 20.17 8.56
C GLU A 6 10.15 20.70 7.62
N LEU A 7 10.43 21.81 6.92
CA LEU A 7 9.53 22.36 5.91
C LEU A 7 9.35 21.40 4.74
N ALA A 8 10.44 20.83 4.24
CA ALA A 8 10.38 19.84 3.17
C ALA A 8 9.54 18.61 3.56
N ARG A 9 9.71 18.10 4.78
CA ARG A 9 8.93 16.96 5.29
C ARG A 9 7.45 17.30 5.43
N LEU A 10 7.13 18.49 5.93
CA LEU A 10 5.75 18.94 6.07
C LEU A 10 5.07 19.06 4.71
N LEU A 11 5.73 19.69 3.73
CA LEU A 11 5.20 19.83 2.37
C LEU A 11 4.98 18.47 1.70
N LEU A 12 5.96 17.57 1.79
CA LEU A 12 5.84 16.22 1.24
C LEU A 12 4.66 15.48 1.84
N LYS A 13 4.47 15.58 3.17
CA LYS A 13 3.34 14.97 3.86
C LYS A 13 2.01 15.53 3.36
N THR A 14 1.86 16.85 3.31
CA THR A 14 0.62 17.50 2.87
C THR A 14 0.26 17.14 1.43
N VAL A 15 1.26 17.04 0.54
CA VAL A 15 1.05 16.60 -0.85
C VAL A 15 0.54 15.15 -0.89
N ASN A 16 1.18 14.23 -0.17
CA ASN A 16 0.72 12.84 -0.11
C ASN A 16 -0.69 12.71 0.45
N ASP A 17 -1.02 13.48 1.50
CA ASP A 17 -2.36 13.48 2.10
C ASP A 17 -3.41 14.01 1.11
N SER A 18 -3.09 15.07 0.36
CA SER A 18 -3.98 15.68 -0.64
C SER A 18 -4.23 14.73 -1.82
N ILE A 19 -3.18 14.08 -2.33
CA ILE A 19 -3.27 13.08 -3.40
C ILE A 19 -4.16 11.92 -2.94
N SER A 20 -3.92 11.39 -1.74
CA SER A 20 -4.70 10.26 -1.19
C SER A 20 -6.19 10.61 -1.06
N LYS A 21 -6.49 11.84 -0.61
CA LYS A 21 -7.86 12.35 -0.51
C LYS A 21 -8.53 12.46 -1.89
N THR A 22 -7.87 13.10 -2.86
CA THR A 22 -8.43 13.26 -4.22
C THR A 22 -8.63 11.93 -4.94
N LEU A 23 -7.72 10.96 -4.78
CA LEU A 23 -7.87 9.64 -5.40
C LEU A 23 -9.02 8.84 -4.77
N SER A 24 -9.30 9.05 -3.49
CA SER A 24 -10.45 8.45 -2.80
C SER A 24 -11.77 9.08 -3.27
N GLU A 25 -11.83 10.41 -3.34
CA GLU A 25 -13.04 11.17 -3.73
C GLU A 25 -13.45 10.93 -5.20
N THR A 26 -12.47 10.72 -6.08
CA THR A 26 -12.73 10.47 -7.51
C THR A 26 -13.12 9.03 -7.82
N GLY A 27 -13.03 8.10 -6.85
CA GLY A 27 -13.34 6.68 -7.05
C GLY A 27 -12.41 5.97 -8.05
N ILE A 28 -11.33 6.63 -8.49
CA ILE A 28 -10.35 6.09 -9.44
C ILE A 28 -9.59 4.91 -8.82
N GLN A 29 -9.39 4.93 -7.49
CA GLN A 29 -8.85 3.81 -6.77
C GLN A 29 -9.94 2.92 -6.19
N LYS A 30 -9.94 1.66 -6.62
CA LYS A 30 -10.70 0.61 -5.94
C LYS A 30 -10.15 0.42 -4.54
N GLU A 31 -11.00 0.59 -3.53
CA GLU A 31 -10.70 0.31 -2.12
C GLU A 31 -10.24 -1.13 -1.89
N ARG A 32 -10.69 -2.06 -2.76
CA ARG A 32 -10.33 -3.46 -2.71
C ARG A 32 -9.72 -3.92 -4.03
N ILE A 33 -8.63 -4.69 -3.93
CA ILE A 33 -7.98 -5.30 -5.09
C ILE A 33 -8.05 -6.82 -5.02
N SER A 34 -8.15 -7.47 -6.17
CA SER A 34 -8.10 -8.93 -6.27
C SER A 34 -6.71 -9.46 -5.91
N LYS A 35 -6.63 -10.76 -5.62
CA LYS A 35 -5.36 -11.46 -5.40
C LYS A 35 -4.43 -11.37 -6.62
N ALA A 36 -4.99 -11.41 -7.83
CA ALA A 36 -4.23 -11.25 -9.07
C ALA A 36 -3.67 -9.82 -9.23
N GLU A 37 -4.45 -8.79 -8.88
CA GLU A 37 -3.96 -7.41 -8.84
C GLU A 37 -2.84 -7.23 -7.82
N ALA A 38 -2.97 -7.80 -6.61
CA ALA A 38 -1.91 -7.77 -5.61
C ALA A 38 -0.61 -8.39 -6.12
N TYR A 39 -0.69 -9.54 -6.81
CA TYR A 39 0.48 -10.18 -7.41
C TYR A 39 1.15 -9.33 -8.49
N ARG A 40 0.37 -8.60 -9.31
CA ARG A 40 0.92 -7.69 -10.32
C ARG A 40 1.61 -6.47 -9.70
N LEU A 41 1.08 -5.94 -8.59
CA LEU A 41 1.60 -4.73 -7.96
C LEU A 41 2.85 -4.97 -7.10
N TYR A 42 2.89 -6.07 -6.35
CA TYR A 42 3.92 -6.30 -5.32
C TYR A 42 4.79 -7.55 -5.56
N GLY A 43 4.47 -8.34 -6.58
CA GLY A 43 5.15 -9.60 -6.87
C GLY A 43 4.62 -10.78 -6.06
N ARG A 44 4.63 -11.95 -6.68
CA ARG A 44 4.02 -13.17 -6.12
C ARG A 44 4.69 -13.63 -4.82
N SER A 45 6.02 -13.63 -4.78
CA SER A 45 6.80 -14.07 -3.60
C SER A 45 6.48 -13.25 -2.36
N GLN A 46 6.41 -11.92 -2.49
CA GLN A 46 6.11 -11.01 -1.39
C GLN A 46 4.69 -11.20 -0.88
N VAL A 47 3.71 -11.26 -1.79
CA VAL A 47 2.31 -11.43 -1.44
C VAL A 47 2.07 -12.79 -0.77
N ASP A 48 2.67 -13.86 -1.28
CA ASP A 48 2.57 -15.19 -0.68
C ASP A 48 3.23 -15.25 0.70
N ARG A 49 4.38 -14.60 0.87
CA ARG A 49 5.04 -14.44 2.18
C ARG A 49 4.12 -13.72 3.17
N TRP A 50 3.53 -12.58 2.80
CA TRP A 50 2.62 -11.83 3.67
C TRP A 50 1.36 -12.61 4.05
N ILE A 51 0.86 -13.47 3.16
CA ILE A 51 -0.25 -14.38 3.46
C ILE A 51 0.21 -15.45 4.46
N ALA A 52 1.40 -16.03 4.27
CA ALA A 52 1.96 -17.04 5.18
C ALA A 52 2.26 -16.47 6.58
N GLU A 53 2.74 -15.24 6.65
CA GLU A 53 2.94 -14.48 7.90
C GLU A 53 1.62 -14.01 8.53
N GLY A 54 0.48 -14.17 7.85
CA GLY A 54 -0.83 -13.81 8.37
C GLY A 54 -1.12 -12.30 8.40
N LEU A 55 -0.33 -11.47 7.71
CA LEU A 55 -0.47 -10.01 7.69
C LEU A 55 -1.81 -9.57 7.08
N PHE A 56 -2.32 -10.36 6.15
CA PHE A 56 -3.69 -10.25 5.66
C PHE A 56 -4.23 -11.61 5.23
N LYS A 57 -5.56 -11.74 5.16
CA LYS A 57 -6.24 -12.94 4.66
C LYS A 57 -7.05 -12.58 3.42
N PRO A 58 -6.82 -13.22 2.26
CA PRO A 58 -7.69 -13.04 1.11
C PRO A 58 -9.11 -13.51 1.45
N VAL A 59 -10.10 -12.62 1.33
CA VAL A 59 -11.51 -12.99 1.53
C VAL A 59 -11.95 -13.80 0.31
N LYS A 60 -12.22 -15.10 0.49
CA LYS A 60 -12.87 -15.92 -0.55
C LYS A 60 -14.36 -15.59 -0.55
N GLY A 61 -14.81 -14.82 -1.54
CA GLY A 61 -16.23 -14.63 -1.78
C GLY A 61 -16.89 -15.96 -2.16
N ARG A 62 -18.02 -16.30 -1.54
CA ARG A 62 -18.79 -17.52 -1.85
C ARG A 62 -19.79 -17.33 -3.00
N HIS A 63 -19.93 -16.14 -3.57
CA HIS A 63 -20.90 -15.84 -4.63
C HIS A 63 -20.35 -14.87 -5.69
N PHE A 64 -20.77 -15.10 -6.93
CA PHE A 64 -20.34 -14.46 -8.19
C PHE A 64 -20.51 -12.91 -8.29
N ILE A 65 -20.90 -12.23 -7.21
CA ILE A 65 -21.12 -10.77 -7.17
C ILE A 65 -20.35 -10.09 -6.01
N SER A 66 -19.81 -10.84 -5.04
CA SER A 66 -19.11 -10.24 -3.90
C SER A 66 -17.66 -9.93 -4.24
N ALA A 67 -17.25 -8.67 -4.14
CA ALA A 67 -15.87 -8.20 -4.26
C ALA A 67 -14.95 -8.94 -3.26
N SER A 68 -14.43 -10.10 -3.69
CA SER A 68 -13.40 -10.89 -3.02
C SER A 68 -12.06 -10.16 -3.13
N GLY A 69 -11.94 -9.06 -2.41
CA GLY A 69 -10.82 -8.13 -2.54
C GLY A 69 -10.07 -7.95 -1.22
N ILE A 70 -8.76 -7.87 -1.34
CA ILE A 70 -7.82 -7.44 -0.31
C ILE A 70 -7.99 -5.93 -0.17
N ASP A 71 -8.06 -5.43 1.06
CA ASP A 71 -8.05 -3.99 1.36
C ASP A 71 -6.74 -3.40 0.82
N ARG A 72 -6.87 -2.46 -0.13
CA ARG A 72 -5.74 -1.86 -0.82
C ARG A 72 -4.87 -1.04 0.13
N VAL A 73 -5.48 -0.22 0.98
CA VAL A 73 -4.78 0.66 1.92
C VAL A 73 -3.98 -0.18 2.92
N LYS A 74 -4.59 -1.26 3.43
CA LYS A 74 -3.88 -2.18 4.32
C LYS A 74 -2.69 -2.85 3.64
N LEU A 75 -2.85 -3.24 2.38
CA LEU A 75 -1.76 -3.87 1.62
C LEU A 75 -0.63 -2.89 1.31
N GLU A 76 -0.96 -1.62 1.00
CA GLU A 76 0.02 -0.55 0.81
C GLU A 76 0.80 -0.26 2.10
N GLN A 77 0.15 -0.26 3.26
CA GLN A 77 0.81 -0.14 4.56
C GLN A 77 1.76 -1.32 4.83
N ILE A 78 1.33 -2.55 4.54
CA ILE A 78 2.16 -3.75 4.66
C ILE A 78 3.39 -3.66 3.73
N ALA A 79 3.19 -3.19 2.50
CA ALA A 79 4.27 -3.00 1.54
C ALA A 79 5.27 -1.93 2.01
N ALA A 80 4.78 -0.78 2.49
CA ALA A 80 5.62 0.29 3.03
C ALA A 80 6.43 -0.18 4.26
N ALA A 81 5.81 -0.94 5.16
CA ALA A 81 6.47 -1.51 6.33
C ALA A 81 7.50 -2.59 5.95
N SER A 82 7.15 -3.49 5.01
CA SER A 82 8.00 -4.59 4.55
C SER A 82 9.21 -4.11 3.76
N ASN A 83 9.04 -3.03 2.98
CA ASN A 83 10.10 -2.48 2.13
C ASN A 83 10.99 -1.46 2.85
N ARG A 84 10.77 -1.22 4.16
CA ARG A 84 11.58 -0.29 4.97
C ARG A 84 13.07 -0.70 5.03
N ILE A 85 13.39 -1.96 4.73
CA ILE A 85 14.76 -2.48 4.61
C ILE A 85 15.28 -2.39 3.15
N THR A 86 14.38 -2.39 2.15
CA THR A 86 14.74 -2.50 0.73
C THR A 86 14.97 -1.15 0.06
N TYR A 87 14.33 -0.07 0.52
CA TYR A 87 14.45 1.27 -0.07
C TYR A 87 15.56 2.15 0.49
N LEU A 88 16.36 1.67 1.44
CA LEU A 88 17.61 2.36 1.76
C LEU A 88 18.52 2.28 0.52
N PRO A 89 18.96 3.42 -0.05
CA PRO A 89 20.02 3.40 -1.05
C PRO A 89 21.19 2.57 -0.52
N VAL A 90 21.92 1.88 -1.38
CA VAL A 90 23.09 1.05 -0.97
C VAL A 90 24.08 1.84 -0.08
N ALA A 91 24.12 3.16 -0.19
CA ALA A 91 24.92 4.07 0.63
C ALA A 91 24.53 4.14 2.12
N GLU A 92 23.33 3.68 2.50
CA GLU A 92 22.84 3.64 3.89
C GLU A 92 22.78 2.22 4.46
N ARG A 93 23.42 1.24 3.78
CA ARG A 93 23.72 -0.11 4.32
C ARG A 93 25.11 -0.13 4.92
#